data_AF-A0A528I003-F1
#
_entry.id   AF-A0A528I003-F1
#
_cell.length_a   1.000
_cell.length_b   1.000
_cell.length_c   1.000
_cell.angle_alpha   90.00
_cell.angle_beta   90.00
_cell.angle_gamma   90.00
#
_symmetry.space_group_name_H-M   'P 1'
#
loop_
_entity.id
_entity.type
_entity.pdbx_description
1 polymer ?
#
loop_
_entity_poly.entity_id
_entity_poly.type
_entity_poly.pdbx_seq_one_letter_code
_entity_poly.pdbx_strand_id
1 'polypeptide(L)'
;ALVRHSTSRLKTAQRALEQANESLEATVAKRTAELREANEEIQHFAHIVSHDLRSPLVNIMGFTGELEVLRKELFGRISLLRARLEVDSEPDERLAEEFAEALGFIKNSITRMDRLIKAILKLTREGRRELRLEQIDMTELARAAADGFSYQAQEAGASITIEPLPPCVGDRLALEQIFANLLENALKYLRDDTPGEIRVTGRATASEVVYEVNDNGRGIDPKDRERIF
;
A
#
# COMPACT_ATOMS: atom_id res chain seq x y z
N ALA A 1 -22.17 -45.38 52.99
CA ALA A 1 -22.55 -43.95 53.10
C ALA A 1 -21.54 -43.02 52.40
N LEU A 2 -20.23 -43.14 52.65
CA LEU A 2 -19.20 -42.28 52.05
C LEU A 2 -19.19 -42.23 50.50
N VAL A 3 -19.33 -43.38 49.82
CA VAL A 3 -19.27 -43.46 48.35
C VAL A 3 -20.40 -42.67 47.67
N ARG A 4 -21.63 -42.70 48.23
CA ARG A 4 -22.77 -41.92 47.72
C ARG A 4 -22.59 -40.42 47.91
N HIS A 5 -21.97 -40.01 49.01
CA HIS A 5 -21.67 -38.60 49.26
C HIS A 5 -20.59 -38.06 48.31
N SER A 6 -19.56 -38.88 48.03
CA SER A 6 -18.51 -38.58 47.05
C SER A 6 -19.05 -38.44 45.62
N THR A 7 -19.93 -39.35 45.19
CA THR A 7 -20.54 -39.28 43.84
C THR A 7 -21.50 -38.10 43.69
N SER A 8 -22.24 -37.75 44.76
CA SER A 8 -23.08 -36.55 44.74
C SER A 8 -22.24 -35.28 44.64
N ARG A 9 -21.15 -35.15 45.39
CA ARG A 9 -20.26 -33.96 45.32
C ARG A 9 -19.60 -33.81 43.95
N LEU A 10 -19.16 -34.92 43.34
CA LEU A 10 -18.64 -34.93 41.97
C LEU A 10 -19.68 -34.45 40.95
N LYS A 11 -20.91 -34.97 41.01
CA LYS A 11 -22.00 -34.52 40.12
C LYS A 11 -22.31 -33.03 40.27
N THR A 12 -22.33 -32.51 41.50
CA THR A 12 -22.58 -31.08 41.73
C THR A 12 -21.43 -30.22 41.20
N ALA A 13 -20.19 -30.63 41.43
CA ALA A 13 -19.01 -29.93 40.91
C ALA A 13 -18.97 -29.95 39.36
N GLN A 14 -19.34 -31.08 38.75
CA GLN A 14 -19.36 -31.24 37.30
C GLN A 14 -20.43 -30.36 36.64
N ARG A 15 -21.64 -30.27 37.24
CA ARG A 15 -22.69 -29.34 36.78
C ARG A 15 -22.31 -27.88 36.98
N ALA A 16 -21.66 -27.54 38.08
CA ALA A 16 -21.18 -26.17 38.32
C ALA A 16 -20.10 -25.78 37.31
N LEU A 17 -19.22 -26.73 36.94
CA LEU A 17 -18.21 -26.54 35.90
C LEU A 17 -18.85 -26.36 34.51
N GLU A 18 -19.83 -27.17 34.15
CA GLU A 18 -20.58 -27.04 32.89
C GLU A 18 -21.27 -25.67 32.80
N GLN A 19 -21.98 -25.25 33.85
CA GLN A 19 -22.63 -23.92 33.89
C GLN A 19 -21.61 -22.78 33.81
N ALA A 20 -20.48 -22.89 34.51
CA ALA A 20 -19.42 -21.91 34.44
C ALA A 20 -18.82 -21.84 33.03
N ASN A 21 -18.63 -22.98 32.36
CA ASN A 21 -18.09 -23.05 31.02
C ASN A 21 -19.06 -22.43 29.99
N GLU A 22 -20.35 -22.76 30.04
CA GLU A 22 -21.38 -22.16 29.19
C GLU A 22 -21.47 -20.63 29.38
N SER A 23 -21.42 -20.17 30.63
CA SER A 23 -21.43 -18.73 30.94
C SER A 23 -20.18 -18.02 30.42
N LEU A 24 -19.01 -18.67 30.52
CA LEU A 24 -17.75 -18.14 30.02
C LEU A 24 -17.78 -18.06 28.50
N GLU A 25 -18.25 -19.11 27.81
CA GLU A 25 -18.41 -19.14 26.35
C GLU A 25 -19.36 -18.04 25.86
N ALA A 26 -20.51 -17.87 26.53
CA ALA A 26 -21.44 -16.79 26.20
C ALA A 26 -20.82 -15.40 26.39
N THR A 27 -20.03 -15.21 27.46
CA THR A 27 -19.33 -13.94 27.73
C THR A 27 -18.24 -13.67 26.70
N VAL A 28 -17.45 -14.68 26.34
CA VAL A 28 -16.41 -14.59 25.30
C VAL A 28 -17.05 -14.27 23.96
N ALA A 29 -18.14 -14.93 23.58
CA ALA A 29 -18.86 -14.66 22.35
C ALA A 29 -19.37 -13.22 22.29
N LYS A 30 -19.99 -12.73 23.38
CA LYS A 30 -20.46 -11.36 23.49
C LYS A 30 -19.33 -10.33 23.39
N ARG A 31 -18.24 -10.50 24.15
CA ARG A 31 -17.07 -9.61 24.10
C ARG A 31 -16.39 -9.65 22.75
N THR A 32 -16.33 -10.81 22.11
CA THR A 32 -15.80 -10.94 20.75
C THR A 32 -16.65 -10.13 19.77
N ALA A 33 -17.98 -10.20 19.87
CA ALA A 33 -18.90 -9.41 19.04
C ALA A 33 -18.77 -7.89 19.27
N GLU A 34 -18.69 -7.43 20.52
CA GLU A 34 -18.48 -6.00 20.85
C GLU A 34 -17.13 -5.49 20.31
N LEU A 35 -16.06 -6.27 20.50
CA LEU A 35 -14.76 -5.99 19.90
C LEU A 35 -14.83 -6.06 18.37
N ARG A 36 -15.80 -6.79 17.81
CA ARG A 36 -16.00 -6.83 16.36
C ARG A 36 -16.50 -5.53 15.80
N GLU A 37 -17.59 -5.06 16.36
CA GLU A 37 -18.27 -3.84 15.96
C GLU A 37 -17.37 -2.62 16.15
N ALA A 38 -16.73 -2.48 17.33
CA ALA A 38 -15.85 -1.35 17.61
C ALA A 38 -14.63 -1.27 16.65
N ASN A 39 -14.10 -2.41 16.23
CA ASN A 39 -12.97 -2.44 15.30
C ASN A 39 -13.41 -2.05 13.87
N GLU A 40 -14.59 -2.49 13.44
CA GLU A 40 -15.18 -2.11 12.14
C GLU A 40 -15.49 -0.61 12.07
N GLU A 41 -15.99 -0.02 13.16
CA GLU A 41 -16.24 1.42 13.25
C GLU A 41 -14.95 2.24 13.11
N ILE A 42 -13.89 1.86 13.83
CA ILE A 42 -12.56 2.51 13.73
C ILE A 42 -12.00 2.42 12.31
N GLN A 43 -12.13 1.26 11.65
CA GLN A 43 -11.68 1.06 10.28
C GLN A 43 -12.45 1.94 9.29
N HIS A 44 -13.77 2.01 9.42
CA HIS A 44 -14.62 2.83 8.56
C HIS A 44 -14.27 4.32 8.72
N PHE A 45 -14.13 4.78 9.95
CA PHE A 45 -13.69 6.15 10.26
C PHE A 45 -12.31 6.45 9.66
N ALA A 46 -11.33 5.58 9.85
CA ALA A 46 -10.00 5.75 9.30
C ALA A 46 -10.00 5.77 7.76
N HIS A 47 -10.84 4.97 7.12
CA HIS A 47 -10.99 4.95 5.67
C HIS A 47 -11.55 6.27 5.13
N ILE A 48 -12.64 6.79 5.72
CA ILE A 48 -13.25 8.06 5.33
C ILE A 48 -12.25 9.20 5.52
N VAL A 49 -11.66 9.33 6.72
CA VAL A 49 -10.71 10.40 7.03
C VAL A 49 -9.50 10.35 6.10
N SER A 50 -8.97 9.16 5.80
CA SER A 50 -7.83 9.03 4.90
C SER A 50 -8.15 9.42 3.46
N HIS A 51 -9.34 9.06 2.97
CA HIS A 51 -9.82 9.48 1.66
C HIS A 51 -9.98 11.00 1.60
N ASP A 52 -10.63 11.59 2.61
CA ASP A 52 -10.95 13.01 2.67
C ASP A 52 -9.71 13.89 2.88
N LEU A 53 -8.65 13.35 3.51
CA LEU A 53 -7.35 14.01 3.62
C LEU A 53 -6.49 13.84 2.36
N ARG A 54 -6.66 12.76 1.59
CA ARG A 54 -5.88 12.51 0.37
C ARG A 54 -6.26 13.48 -0.75
N SER A 55 -7.55 13.75 -0.94
CA SER A 55 -8.04 14.67 -1.98
C SER A 55 -7.39 16.07 -1.91
N PRO A 56 -7.40 16.79 -0.77
CA PRO A 56 -6.72 18.08 -0.67
C PRO A 56 -5.20 17.96 -0.80
N LEU A 57 -4.56 16.87 -0.33
CA LEU A 57 -3.12 16.67 -0.52
C LEU A 57 -2.72 16.51 -1.98
N VAL A 58 -3.50 15.77 -2.76
CA VAL A 58 -3.30 15.61 -4.21
C VAL A 58 -3.44 16.96 -4.92
N ASN A 59 -4.44 17.76 -4.55
CA ASN A 59 -4.63 19.10 -5.12
C ASN A 59 -3.45 20.03 -4.81
N ILE A 60 -2.97 20.05 -3.56
CA ILE A 60 -1.80 20.85 -3.18
C ILE A 60 -0.57 20.38 -3.95
N MET A 61 -0.39 19.07 -4.13
CA MET A 61 0.70 18.52 -4.95
C MET A 61 0.59 18.99 -6.41
N GLY A 62 -0.62 18.97 -6.98
CA GLY A 62 -0.89 19.50 -8.33
C GLY A 62 -0.52 20.98 -8.46
N PHE A 63 -1.01 21.83 -7.54
CA PHE A 63 -0.69 23.26 -7.54
C PHE A 63 0.81 23.53 -7.34
N THR A 64 1.51 22.73 -6.53
CA THR A 64 2.98 22.87 -6.40
C THR A 64 3.70 22.56 -7.71
N GLY A 65 3.22 21.57 -8.49
CA GLY A 65 3.74 21.27 -9.83
C GLY A 65 3.45 22.40 -10.83
N GLU A 66 2.24 22.96 -10.82
CA GLU A 66 1.90 24.12 -11.66
C GLU A 66 2.78 25.33 -11.32
N LEU A 67 3.05 25.58 -10.04
CA LEU A 67 3.96 26.64 -9.60
C LEU A 67 5.40 26.42 -10.08
N GLU A 68 5.89 25.18 -10.15
CA GLU A 68 7.21 24.88 -10.73
C GLU A 68 7.28 25.20 -12.22
N VAL A 69 6.23 24.88 -12.97
CA VAL A 69 6.10 25.17 -14.41
C VAL A 69 6.02 26.68 -14.63
N LEU A 70 5.12 27.36 -13.91
CA LEU A 70 4.95 28.81 -13.99
C LEU A 70 6.23 29.56 -13.63
N ARG A 71 6.95 29.10 -12.59
CA ARG A 71 8.27 29.65 -12.23
C ARG A 71 9.23 29.55 -13.41
N LYS A 72 9.37 28.37 -14.03
CA LYS A 72 10.29 28.16 -15.16
C LYS A 72 9.97 29.11 -16.32
N GLU A 73 8.69 29.28 -16.64
CA GLU A 73 8.25 30.21 -17.68
C GLU A 73 8.53 31.67 -17.31
N LEU A 74 8.19 32.08 -16.09
CA LEU A 74 8.35 33.45 -15.60
C LEU A 74 9.83 33.87 -15.59
N PHE A 75 10.70 33.06 -14.98
CA PHE A 75 12.15 33.33 -14.96
C PHE A 75 12.75 33.35 -16.37
N GLY A 76 12.26 32.49 -17.27
CA GLY A 76 12.63 32.51 -18.69
C GLY A 76 12.24 33.82 -19.38
N ARG A 77 11.01 34.30 -19.18
CA ARG A 77 10.52 35.57 -19.77
C ARG A 77 11.25 36.78 -19.20
N ILE A 78 11.52 36.82 -17.90
CA ILE A 78 12.30 37.89 -17.25
C ILE A 78 13.72 37.92 -17.81
N SER A 79 14.36 36.76 -17.98
CA SER A 79 15.71 36.65 -18.54
C SER A 79 15.77 37.19 -19.98
N LEU A 80 14.79 36.85 -20.82
CA LEU A 80 14.67 37.38 -22.18
C LEU A 80 14.45 38.91 -22.20
N LEU A 81 13.66 39.44 -21.25
CA LEU A 81 13.40 40.88 -21.16
C LEU A 81 14.67 41.65 -20.74
N ARG A 82 15.42 41.14 -19.75
CA ARG A 82 16.70 41.72 -19.32
C ARG A 82 17.72 41.75 -20.46
N ALA A 83 17.84 40.64 -21.19
CA ALA A 83 18.72 40.56 -22.36
C ALA A 83 18.38 41.60 -23.44
N ARG A 84 17.09 41.91 -23.64
CA ARG A 84 16.65 42.95 -24.58
C ARG A 84 16.89 44.38 -24.11
N LEU A 85 16.90 44.60 -22.80
CA LEU A 85 17.05 45.93 -22.21
C LEU A 85 18.52 46.25 -21.87
N GLU A 86 19.47 45.36 -22.19
CA GLU A 86 20.90 45.47 -21.86
C GLU A 86 21.14 45.77 -20.37
N VAL A 87 20.23 45.32 -19.50
CA VAL A 87 20.34 45.52 -18.06
C VAL A 87 21.28 44.46 -17.51
N ASP A 88 22.51 44.89 -17.25
CA ASP A 88 23.50 44.11 -16.52
C ASP A 88 23.06 44.02 -15.06
N SER A 89 22.40 42.91 -14.72
CA SER A 89 21.90 42.63 -13.38
C SER A 89 22.25 41.19 -13.07
N GLU A 90 22.75 40.92 -11.87
CA GLU A 90 22.95 39.55 -11.41
C GLU A 90 21.64 38.79 -11.61
N PRO A 91 21.69 37.58 -12.20
CA PRO A 91 20.50 36.75 -12.29
C PRO A 91 19.95 36.58 -10.86
N ASP A 92 18.63 36.58 -10.72
CA ASP A 92 17.94 36.35 -9.44
C ASP A 92 18.07 34.86 -9.02
N GLU A 93 19.28 34.30 -9.10
CA GLU A 93 19.63 32.94 -8.73
C GLU A 93 19.26 32.67 -7.29
N ARG A 94 19.50 33.64 -6.38
CA ARG A 94 19.11 33.51 -4.97
C ARG A 94 17.61 33.39 -4.78
N LEU A 95 16.81 34.19 -5.51
CA LEU A 95 15.35 34.10 -5.45
C LEU A 95 14.84 32.78 -6.06
N ALA A 96 15.49 32.31 -7.13
CA ALA A 96 15.16 31.03 -7.76
C ALA A 96 15.47 29.85 -6.82
N GLU A 97 16.58 29.91 -6.11
CA GLU A 97 16.97 28.94 -5.06
C GLU A 97 15.99 28.96 -3.89
N GLU A 98 15.70 30.13 -3.32
CA GLU A 98 14.74 30.30 -2.22
C GLU A 98 13.35 29.74 -2.60
N PHE A 99 12.90 29.97 -3.84
CA PHE A 99 11.63 29.45 -4.34
C PHE A 99 11.65 27.93 -4.52
N ALA A 100 12.75 27.38 -5.06
CA ALA A 100 12.93 25.94 -5.22
C ALA A 100 12.98 25.23 -3.86
N GLU A 101 13.65 25.82 -2.88
CA GLU A 101 13.75 25.29 -1.53
C GLU A 101 12.37 25.26 -0.84
N ALA A 102 11.61 26.35 -0.91
CA ALA A 102 10.27 26.43 -0.34
C ALA A 102 9.30 25.38 -0.93
N LEU A 103 9.30 25.21 -2.26
CA LEU A 103 8.50 24.16 -2.91
C LEU A 103 8.98 22.76 -2.53
N GLY A 104 10.30 22.56 -2.41
CA GLY A 104 10.89 21.32 -1.91
C GLY A 104 10.38 20.96 -0.51
N PHE A 105 10.32 21.93 0.41
CA PHE A 105 9.76 21.73 1.75
C PHE A 105 8.28 21.33 1.73
N ILE A 106 7.47 21.98 0.91
CA ILE A 106 6.04 21.66 0.77
C ILE A 106 5.87 20.24 0.23
N LYS A 107 6.58 19.88 -0.85
CA LYS A 107 6.52 18.55 -1.47
C LYS A 107 6.96 17.45 -0.50
N ASN A 108 8.03 17.68 0.25
CA ASN A 108 8.50 16.75 1.28
C ASN A 108 7.46 16.56 2.40
N SER A 109 6.80 17.63 2.82
CA SER A 109 5.75 17.61 3.84
C SER A 109 4.52 16.82 3.37
N ILE A 110 4.07 17.05 2.13
CA ILE A 110 2.95 16.31 1.50
C ILE A 110 3.29 14.83 1.38
N THR A 111 4.50 14.49 0.92
CA THR A 111 4.96 13.10 0.82
C THR A 111 4.97 12.41 2.17
N ARG A 112 5.38 13.11 3.23
CA ARG A 112 5.35 12.58 4.60
C ARG A 112 3.91 12.34 5.08
N MET A 113 2.99 13.27 4.79
CA MET A 113 1.57 13.12 5.14
C MET A 113 0.94 11.92 4.41
N ASP A 114 1.22 11.73 3.12
CA ASP A 114 0.74 10.56 2.36
C ASP A 114 1.23 9.24 2.97
N ARG A 115 2.51 9.17 3.37
CA ARG A 115 3.06 7.99 4.06
C ARG A 115 2.37 7.70 5.39
N LEU A 116 2.07 8.73 6.19
CA LEU A 116 1.36 8.58 7.46
C LEU A 116 -0.08 8.10 7.25
N ILE A 117 -0.79 8.65 6.26
CA ILE A 117 -2.14 8.23 5.91
C ILE A 117 -2.14 6.76 5.46
N LYS A 118 -1.19 6.37 4.59
CA LYS A 118 -1.02 4.98 4.16
C LYS A 118 -0.71 4.04 5.33
N ALA A 119 0.13 4.47 6.28
CA ALA A 119 0.45 3.68 7.47
C ALA A 119 -0.75 3.50 8.40
N ILE A 120 -1.55 4.54 8.62
CA ILE A 120 -2.79 4.46 9.42
C ILE A 120 -3.77 3.50 8.74
N LEU A 121 -4.00 3.64 7.44
CA LEU A 121 -4.86 2.73 6.68
C LEU A 121 -4.41 1.28 6.77
N LYS A 122 -3.10 1.03 6.68
CA LYS A 122 -2.51 -0.32 6.81
C LYS A 122 -2.79 -0.90 8.19
N LEU A 123 -2.46 -0.15 9.25
CA LEU A 123 -2.69 -0.55 10.63
C LEU A 123 -4.18 -0.85 10.91
N THR A 124 -5.07 -0.01 10.40
CA THR A 124 -6.50 -0.22 10.59
C THR A 124 -7.00 -1.42 9.79
N ARG A 125 -6.51 -1.64 8.56
CA ARG A 125 -6.90 -2.80 7.72
C ARG A 125 -6.42 -4.14 8.26
N GLU A 126 -5.30 -4.19 8.97
CA GLU A 126 -4.74 -5.43 9.54
C GLU A 126 -5.59 -6.00 10.70
N GLY A 127 -6.48 -5.21 11.31
CA GLY A 127 -7.30 -5.62 12.45
C GLY A 127 -8.43 -6.62 12.14
N ARG A 128 -8.91 -6.66 10.89
CA ARG A 128 -9.87 -7.64 10.35
C ARG A 128 -10.02 -7.46 8.85
N ARG A 129 -9.40 -8.33 8.07
CA ARG A 129 -9.94 -8.62 6.75
C ARG A 129 -10.38 -10.08 6.76
N GLU A 130 -11.68 -10.32 6.88
CA GLU A 130 -12.21 -11.62 6.47
C GLU A 130 -11.95 -11.73 4.97
N LEU A 131 -11.00 -12.57 4.60
CA LEU A 131 -10.66 -12.81 3.20
C LEU A 131 -11.93 -13.32 2.51
N ARG A 132 -12.43 -12.55 1.53
CA ARG A 132 -13.54 -13.01 0.71
C ARG A 132 -12.99 -13.91 -0.36
N LEU A 133 -12.94 -15.21 -0.05
CA LEU A 133 -12.45 -16.23 -0.95
C LEU A 133 -13.39 -16.37 -2.15
N GLU A 134 -12.89 -16.02 -3.33
CA GLU A 134 -13.55 -16.24 -4.60
C GLU A 134 -12.57 -16.84 -5.61
N GLN A 135 -13.11 -17.45 -6.67
CA GLN A 135 -12.29 -17.94 -7.77
C GLN A 135 -11.85 -16.76 -8.64
N ILE A 136 -10.55 -16.63 -8.86
CA ILE A 136 -9.95 -15.45 -9.51
C ILE A 136 -9.19 -15.89 -10.76
N ASP A 137 -9.49 -15.21 -11.87
CA ASP A 137 -8.62 -15.21 -13.04
C ASP A 137 -7.39 -14.34 -12.73
N MET A 138 -6.28 -15.01 -12.41
CA MET A 138 -5.05 -14.32 -12.06
C MET A 138 -4.39 -13.63 -13.24
N THR A 139 -4.66 -14.08 -14.48
CA THR A 139 -4.15 -13.42 -15.68
C THR A 139 -4.82 -12.06 -15.84
N GLU A 140 -6.14 -12.01 -15.69
CA GLU A 140 -6.90 -10.75 -15.73
C GLU A 140 -6.47 -9.80 -14.61
N LEU A 141 -6.38 -10.30 -13.37
CA LEU A 141 -5.97 -9.52 -12.21
C LEU A 141 -4.56 -8.92 -12.39
N ALA A 142 -3.58 -9.72 -12.80
CA ALA A 142 -2.21 -9.26 -12.98
C ALA A 142 -2.08 -8.24 -14.12
N ARG A 143 -2.88 -8.38 -15.19
CA ARG A 143 -2.95 -7.38 -16.27
C ARG A 143 -3.55 -6.07 -15.80
N ALA A 144 -4.68 -6.12 -15.08
CA ALA A 144 -5.30 -4.91 -14.53
C ALA A 144 -4.35 -4.16 -13.57
N ALA A 145 -3.58 -4.90 -12.75
CA ALA A 145 -2.55 -4.30 -11.91
C ALA A 145 -1.42 -3.65 -12.73
N ALA A 146 -0.94 -4.33 -13.79
CA ALA A 146 0.11 -3.80 -14.68
C ALA A 146 -0.34 -2.55 -15.46
N ASP A 147 -1.60 -2.51 -15.91
CA ASP A 147 -2.18 -1.38 -16.65
C ASP A 147 -2.09 -0.08 -15.83
N GLY A 148 -2.26 -0.18 -14.51
CA GLY A 148 -2.12 0.93 -13.56
C GLY A 148 -0.73 1.58 -13.54
N PHE A 149 0.30 0.89 -14.04
CA PHE A 149 1.68 1.38 -14.11
C PHE A 149 2.17 1.68 -15.52
N SER A 150 1.29 1.67 -16.54
CA SER A 150 1.67 1.85 -17.94
C SER A 150 2.48 3.12 -18.21
N TYR A 151 2.11 4.23 -17.56
CA TYR A 151 2.83 5.51 -17.69
C TYR A 151 4.24 5.44 -17.10
N GLN A 152 4.39 4.89 -15.89
CA GLN A 152 5.69 4.76 -15.21
C GLN A 152 6.61 3.77 -15.96
N ALA A 153 6.04 2.68 -16.48
CA ALA A 153 6.78 1.75 -17.34
C ALA A 153 7.28 2.44 -18.61
N GLN A 154 6.44 3.26 -19.25
CA GLN A 154 6.85 4.04 -20.43
C GLN A 154 7.93 5.07 -20.11
N GLU A 155 7.81 5.80 -19.01
CA GLU A 155 8.80 6.79 -18.56
C GLU A 155 10.15 6.13 -18.24
N ALA A 156 10.13 4.94 -17.65
CA ALA A 156 11.32 4.15 -17.33
C ALA A 156 11.88 3.35 -18.52
N GLY A 157 11.24 3.38 -19.70
CA GLY A 157 11.63 2.55 -20.83
C GLY A 157 11.55 1.04 -20.53
N ALA A 158 10.62 0.65 -19.66
CA ALA A 158 10.44 -0.71 -19.18
C ALA A 158 9.26 -1.42 -19.87
N SER A 159 9.36 -2.73 -19.98
CA SER A 159 8.31 -3.61 -20.49
C SER A 159 7.81 -4.53 -19.38
N ILE A 160 6.48 -4.65 -19.27
CA ILE A 160 5.83 -5.57 -18.32
C ILE A 160 5.12 -6.65 -19.15
N THR A 161 5.52 -7.89 -18.97
CA THR A 161 4.94 -9.05 -19.65
C THR A 161 4.23 -9.95 -18.64
N ILE A 162 2.93 -10.16 -18.85
CA ILE A 162 2.11 -11.09 -18.06
C ILE A 162 1.85 -12.34 -18.89
N GLU A 163 2.47 -13.47 -18.52
CA GLU A 163 2.20 -14.78 -19.12
C GLU A 163 0.86 -15.35 -18.60
N PRO A 164 0.26 -16.38 -19.26
CA PRO A 164 -0.95 -17.02 -18.74
C PRO A 164 -0.72 -17.59 -17.34
N LEU A 165 -1.52 -17.15 -16.37
CA LEU A 165 -1.39 -17.52 -14.97
C LEU A 165 -2.47 -18.54 -14.56
N PRO A 166 -2.12 -19.59 -13.79
CA PRO A 166 -3.11 -20.48 -13.21
C PRO A 166 -4.05 -19.73 -12.26
N PRO A 167 -5.37 -20.00 -12.29
CA PRO A 167 -6.33 -19.36 -11.39
C PRO A 167 -6.11 -19.80 -9.94
N CYS A 168 -6.54 -18.99 -8.98
CA CYS A 168 -6.55 -19.38 -7.57
C CYS A 168 -7.85 -19.00 -6.87
N VAL A 169 -8.00 -19.49 -5.63
CA VAL A 169 -9.06 -19.07 -4.71
C VAL A 169 -8.44 -18.14 -3.68
N GLY A 170 -8.92 -16.91 -3.60
CA GLY A 170 -8.36 -15.88 -2.72
C GLY A 170 -9.26 -14.65 -2.59
N ASP A 171 -8.82 -13.66 -1.82
CA ASP A 171 -9.44 -12.34 -1.79
C ASP A 171 -8.87 -11.49 -2.92
N ARG A 172 -9.71 -11.12 -3.89
CA ARG A 172 -9.30 -10.41 -5.11
C ARG A 172 -8.53 -9.14 -4.80
N LEU A 173 -9.04 -8.28 -3.93
CA LEU A 173 -8.40 -7.01 -3.61
C LEU A 173 -7.08 -7.21 -2.84
N ALA A 174 -6.96 -8.25 -2.02
CA ALA A 174 -5.69 -8.59 -1.36
C ALA A 174 -4.63 -9.02 -2.39
N LEU A 175 -5.02 -9.85 -3.35
CA LEU A 175 -4.15 -10.27 -4.44
C LEU A 175 -3.79 -9.09 -5.36
N GLU A 176 -4.75 -8.22 -5.72
CA GLU A 176 -4.48 -6.98 -6.45
C GLU A 176 -3.43 -6.12 -5.73
N GLN A 177 -3.55 -5.97 -4.41
CA GLN A 177 -2.59 -5.21 -3.61
C GLN A 177 -1.20 -5.86 -3.61
N ILE A 178 -1.13 -7.19 -3.52
CA ILE A 178 0.15 -7.93 -3.57
C ILE A 178 0.81 -7.70 -4.93
N PHE A 179 0.10 -7.90 -6.03
CA PHE A 179 0.65 -7.72 -7.37
C PHE A 179 1.04 -6.25 -7.63
N ALA A 180 0.21 -5.29 -7.20
CA ALA A 180 0.54 -3.87 -7.33
C ALA A 180 1.83 -3.52 -6.56
N ASN A 181 2.00 -4.01 -5.33
CA ASN A 181 3.21 -3.75 -4.54
C ASN A 181 4.45 -4.38 -5.17
N LEU A 182 4.33 -5.61 -5.69
CA LEU A 182 5.45 -6.30 -6.34
C LEU A 182 5.85 -5.60 -7.64
N LEU A 183 4.88 -5.19 -8.47
CA LEU A 183 5.12 -4.45 -9.72
C LEU A 183 5.69 -3.05 -9.47
N GLU A 184 5.18 -2.32 -8.47
CA GLU A 184 5.74 -1.03 -8.06
C GLU A 184 7.21 -1.16 -7.64
N ASN A 185 7.52 -2.18 -6.83
CA ASN A 185 8.89 -2.46 -6.41
C ASN A 185 9.78 -2.83 -7.59
N ALA A 186 9.30 -3.70 -8.48
CA ALA A 186 10.01 -4.12 -9.68
C ALA A 186 10.39 -2.90 -10.54
N LEU A 187 9.43 -2.00 -10.83
CA LEU A 187 9.66 -0.76 -11.58
C LEU A 187 10.63 0.20 -10.87
N LYS A 188 10.45 0.40 -9.56
CA LYS A 188 11.24 1.34 -8.76
C LYS A 188 12.71 0.95 -8.66
N TYR A 189 13.04 -0.34 -8.79
CA TYR A 189 14.39 -0.87 -8.59
C TYR A 189 15.05 -1.41 -9.86
N LEU A 190 14.50 -1.04 -11.02
CA LEU A 190 15.15 -1.23 -12.31
C LEU A 190 16.52 -0.54 -12.36
N ARG A 191 17.37 -1.02 -13.26
CA ARG A 191 18.69 -0.42 -13.51
C ARG A 191 18.54 0.62 -14.61
N ASP A 192 19.24 1.75 -14.47
CA ASP A 192 19.21 2.82 -15.47
C ASP A 192 20.00 2.47 -16.76
N ASP A 193 20.85 1.43 -16.72
CA ASP A 193 21.78 1.06 -17.79
C ASP A 193 21.24 0.02 -18.79
N THR A 194 20.07 -0.56 -18.53
CA THR A 194 19.44 -1.58 -19.40
C THR A 194 17.94 -1.34 -19.51
N PRO A 195 17.30 -1.61 -20.67
CA PRO A 195 15.84 -1.58 -20.78
C PRO A 195 15.20 -2.45 -19.70
N GLY A 196 14.25 -1.89 -18.96
CA GLY A 196 13.59 -2.62 -17.87
C GLY A 196 12.76 -3.78 -18.42
N GLU A 197 12.93 -4.97 -17.86
CA GLU A 197 12.09 -6.14 -18.15
C GLU A 197 11.51 -6.65 -16.84
N ILE A 198 10.18 -6.66 -16.77
CA ILE A 198 9.42 -7.26 -15.68
C ILE A 198 8.54 -8.36 -16.28
N ARG A 199 8.69 -9.57 -15.76
CA ARG A 199 7.98 -10.74 -16.22
C ARG A 199 7.22 -11.39 -15.08
N VAL A 200 5.92 -11.57 -15.28
CA VAL A 200 5.05 -12.29 -14.35
C VAL A 200 4.71 -13.65 -14.94
N THR A 201 5.07 -14.70 -14.22
CA THR A 201 4.81 -16.10 -14.60
C THR A 201 4.09 -16.83 -13.46
N GLY A 202 3.48 -17.96 -13.77
CA GLY A 202 2.83 -18.78 -12.76
C GLY A 202 2.82 -20.25 -13.11
N ARG A 203 2.99 -21.10 -12.09
CA ARG A 203 2.94 -22.56 -12.21
C ARG A 203 2.08 -23.16 -11.12
N ALA A 204 1.26 -24.14 -11.48
CA ALA A 204 0.56 -24.98 -10.52
C ALA A 204 1.43 -26.19 -10.19
N THR A 205 1.56 -26.50 -8.90
CA THR A 205 2.19 -27.73 -8.40
C THR A 205 1.10 -28.63 -7.80
N ALA A 206 1.50 -29.78 -7.23
CA ALA A 206 0.55 -30.69 -6.59
C ALA A 206 -0.10 -30.10 -5.31
N SER A 207 0.56 -29.16 -4.62
CA SER A 207 0.12 -28.63 -3.32
C SER A 207 -0.19 -27.14 -3.33
N GLU A 208 0.31 -26.39 -4.31
CA GLU A 208 0.22 -24.93 -4.32
C GLU A 208 0.30 -24.36 -5.73
N VAL A 209 -0.10 -23.10 -5.84
CA VAL A 209 0.11 -22.29 -7.04
C VAL A 209 1.18 -21.25 -6.73
N VAL A 210 2.20 -21.19 -7.58
CA VAL A 210 3.33 -20.27 -7.42
C VAL A 210 3.24 -19.20 -8.50
N TYR A 211 3.26 -17.94 -8.09
CA TYR A 211 3.37 -16.77 -8.97
C TYR A 211 4.74 -16.13 -8.76
N GLU A 212 5.42 -15.81 -9.85
CA GLU A 212 6.76 -15.22 -9.82
C GLU A 212 6.75 -13.91 -10.59
N VAL A 213 7.14 -12.82 -9.91
CA VAL A 213 7.40 -11.52 -10.51
C VAL A 213 8.91 -11.36 -10.58
N ASN A 214 9.46 -11.46 -11.79
CA ASN A 214 10.89 -11.34 -12.04
C ASN A 214 11.18 -9.99 -12.69
N ASP A 215 12.19 -9.28 -12.19
CA ASP A 215 12.71 -8.07 -12.80
C ASP A 215 14.21 -8.20 -13.10
N ASN A 216 14.69 -7.43 -14.08
CA ASN A 216 16.13 -7.31 -14.39
C ASN A 216 16.80 -6.14 -13.64
N GLY A 217 16.26 -5.76 -12.48
CA GLY A 217 16.73 -4.64 -11.68
C GLY A 217 18.07 -4.87 -11.00
N ARG A 218 18.43 -3.94 -10.11
CA ARG A 218 19.72 -3.93 -9.41
C ARG A 218 19.94 -5.11 -8.44
N GLY A 219 18.90 -5.90 -8.20
CA GLY A 219 18.91 -6.99 -7.24
C GLY A 219 18.91 -6.53 -5.78
N ILE A 220 18.86 -7.50 -4.88
CA ILE A 220 18.80 -7.27 -3.42
C ILE A 220 20.10 -7.80 -2.80
N ASP A 221 20.81 -6.93 -2.09
CA ASP A 221 22.03 -7.31 -1.34
C ASP A 221 21.69 -8.46 -0.38
N PRO A 222 22.50 -9.54 -0.34
CA PRO A 222 22.28 -10.67 0.56
C PRO A 222 21.99 -10.29 2.02
N LYS A 223 22.57 -9.20 2.52
CA LYS A 223 22.39 -8.72 3.90
C LYS A 223 21.02 -8.10 4.17
N ASP A 224 20.33 -7.65 3.13
CA ASP A 224 19.02 -6.99 3.25
C ASP A 224 17.85 -7.97 2.98
N ARG A 225 18.13 -9.20 2.52
CA ARG A 225 17.10 -10.20 2.17
C ARG A 225 16.22 -10.66 3.34
N GLU A 226 16.69 -10.53 4.57
CA GLU A 226 15.88 -10.86 5.76
C GLU A 226 14.99 -9.70 6.23
N ARG A 227 15.11 -8.51 5.61
CA ARG A 227 14.44 -7.27 6.05
C ARG A 227 13.49 -6.67 5.02
N ILE A 228 13.29 -7.34 3.88
CA ILE A 228 12.49 -6.85 2.74
C ILE A 228 10.97 -7.07 2.86
N PHE A 229 10.51 -7.76 3.91
CA PHE A 229 9.10 -8.02 4.18
C PHE A 229 8.72 -7.64 5.61
#